data_AF-A0A5P1FHT7-F1
#
_entry.id   AF-A0A5P1FHT7-F1
#
_cell.length_a   1.000
_cell.length_b   1.000
_cell.length_c   1.000
_cell.angle_alpha   90.00
_cell.angle_beta   90.00
_cell.angle_gamma   90.00
#
_symmetry.space_group_name_H-M   'P 1'
#
loop_
_entity.id
_entity.type
_entity.pdbx_description
1 polymer ?
#
loop_
_entity_poly.entity_id
_entity_poly.type
_entity_poly.pdbx_seq_one_letter_code
_entity_poly.pdbx_strand_id
1 'polypeptide(L)'
;MDLNASPLPEDDEQSYEQSYEEYVDDAQQPSESVQTMLREREERRRRLKRENRDEGPKQFSEPSRNDYMHQNRTSRGYGRVRQLPQGWLDCPSHGQPIGYMIPSKVPLDESYNDLVAPGKRYSSKQVINSLRRNQRELGLVIDLTNTTRYYSPSEWTKLGIKHIKIRCKGRDAVPDNESVNSFVYEVLLSYATSLLVVCIMVKKMIRLFKIKDQKKEEAANTNGRPPGKKQSAGELRLHKDISELNLPKTTTISFPNGKDDLMNFEISIRPDEGFYLGGTFTFTFQVSPSYPHEPPKVKCKTKVYHPNIDLEGNVCLNILREDWKPVLNINTVIYGLNLLFTQPNDEDPLNHEAAAVLRDNPKLFETNVRRAMAGGYVGQTHFTRCL
;
A
#
# COMPACT_ATOMS: atom_id res chain seq x y z
N MET A 1 -46.35 -44.23 15.14
CA MET A 1 -47.60 -43.49 15.38
C MET A 1 -47.18 -42.04 15.50
N ASP A 2 -47.01 -41.41 14.34
CA ASP A 2 -47.96 -40.44 13.72
C ASP A 2 -47.86 -39.08 14.40
N LEU A 3 -47.22 -38.10 13.78
CA LEU A 3 -47.69 -37.24 12.68
C LEU A 3 -48.69 -36.17 13.14
N ASN A 4 -48.40 -34.94 12.68
CA ASN A 4 -49.33 -33.82 12.46
C ASN A 4 -49.71 -32.95 13.66
N ALA A 5 -49.08 -31.78 13.71
CA ALA A 5 -49.81 -30.53 13.97
C ALA A 5 -49.07 -29.34 13.33
N SER A 6 -49.56 -28.91 12.18
CA SER A 6 -49.64 -27.49 11.83
C SER A 6 -50.96 -27.29 11.12
N PRO A 7 -51.76 -26.31 11.55
CA PRO A 7 -52.29 -25.34 10.58
C PRO A 7 -52.32 -23.91 11.16
N LEU A 8 -51.79 -22.90 10.45
CA LEU A 8 -52.51 -21.92 9.59
C LEU A 8 -53.17 -20.78 10.41
N PRO A 9 -53.39 -19.54 9.90
CA PRO A 9 -53.94 -19.28 8.56
C PRO A 9 -53.50 -18.00 7.81
N GLU A 10 -53.76 -18.00 6.49
CA GLU A 10 -54.60 -17.07 5.70
C GLU A 10 -53.81 -15.86 5.17
N ASP A 11 -53.45 -15.86 3.89
CA ASP A 11 -54.25 -15.43 2.73
C ASP A 11 -54.51 -13.92 2.76
N ASP A 12 -53.86 -13.20 1.85
CA ASP A 12 -54.49 -12.10 1.13
C ASP A 12 -53.79 -11.93 -0.23
N GLU A 13 -54.57 -12.19 -1.27
CA GLU A 13 -54.31 -11.86 -2.67
C GLU A 13 -54.15 -10.33 -2.83
N GLN A 14 -53.26 -9.87 -3.74
CA GLN A 14 -53.65 -9.24 -5.01
C GLN A 14 -52.53 -8.41 -5.66
N SER A 15 -52.38 -8.70 -6.97
CA SER A 15 -52.04 -7.80 -8.08
C SER A 15 -50.85 -6.84 -7.95
N TYR A 16 -49.76 -7.24 -8.62
CA TYR A 16 -48.78 -6.33 -9.20
C TYR A 16 -49.42 -5.51 -10.34
N GLU A 17 -49.57 -4.20 -10.15
CA GLU A 17 -49.54 -3.22 -11.25
C GLU A 17 -48.21 -2.47 -11.17
N GLN A 18 -47.30 -2.80 -12.08
CA GLN A 18 -46.03 -2.11 -12.29
C GLN A 18 -46.28 -0.86 -13.15
N SER A 19 -46.23 0.31 -12.54
CA SER A 19 -46.01 1.57 -13.26
C SER A 19 -44.54 1.62 -13.71
N TYR A 20 -44.34 1.67 -15.02
CA TYR A 20 -43.05 1.94 -15.66
C TYR A 20 -42.55 3.34 -15.27
N GLU A 21 -41.43 3.40 -14.55
CA GLU A 21 -40.54 4.57 -14.56
C GLU A 21 -39.24 4.20 -15.29
N GLU A 22 -39.08 4.84 -16.43
CA GLU A 22 -37.94 4.82 -17.33
C GLU A 22 -36.73 5.49 -16.63
N TYR A 23 -35.75 4.70 -16.18
CA TYR A 23 -34.47 5.23 -15.72
C TYR A 23 -33.46 5.22 -16.87
N VAL A 24 -33.18 6.43 -17.31
CA VAL A 24 -32.16 6.82 -18.28
C VAL A 24 -30.78 6.35 -17.83
N ASP A 25 -30.03 5.79 -18.77
CA ASP A 25 -28.63 5.38 -18.68
C ASP A 25 -27.75 6.59 -18.33
N ASP A 26 -27.29 6.69 -17.07
CA ASP A 26 -26.35 7.73 -16.65
C ASP A 26 -24.93 7.14 -16.65
N ALA A 27 -24.17 7.51 -17.69
CA ALA A 27 -22.80 7.10 -17.89
C ALA A 27 -21.96 7.33 -16.61
N GLN A 28 -21.45 6.23 -16.03
CA GLN A 28 -20.61 6.25 -14.83
C GLN A 28 -19.47 7.27 -14.99
N GLN A 29 -19.55 8.34 -14.20
CA GLN A 29 -18.47 9.30 -14.08
C GLN A 29 -17.21 8.62 -13.49
N PRO A 30 -16.01 8.93 -14.00
CA PRO A 30 -14.77 8.44 -13.43
C PRO A 30 -14.64 8.90 -11.97
N SER A 31 -14.18 8.00 -11.11
CA SER A 31 -14.00 8.24 -9.68
C SER A 31 -13.19 9.51 -9.40
N GLU A 32 -13.50 10.21 -8.29
CA GLU A 32 -12.88 11.51 -7.94
C GLU A 32 -11.35 11.46 -7.92
N SER A 33 -10.76 10.31 -7.60
CA SER A 33 -9.32 10.05 -7.64
C SER A 33 -8.76 10.06 -9.07
N VAL A 34 -9.49 9.50 -10.03
CA VAL A 34 -9.15 9.52 -11.46
C VAL A 34 -9.29 10.92 -12.03
N GLN A 35 -10.35 11.66 -11.67
CA GLN A 35 -10.50 13.06 -12.08
C GLN A 35 -9.39 13.95 -11.51
N THR A 36 -8.99 13.71 -10.27
CA THR A 36 -7.88 14.43 -9.62
C THR A 36 -6.55 14.13 -10.30
N MET A 37 -6.25 12.86 -10.60
CA MET A 37 -5.06 12.47 -11.35
C MET A 37 -5.03 13.08 -12.76
N LEU A 38 -6.16 13.09 -13.46
CA LEU A 38 -6.26 13.68 -14.79
C LEU A 38 -6.07 15.20 -14.74
N ARG A 39 -6.61 15.87 -13.71
CA ARG A 39 -6.45 17.32 -13.48
C ARG A 39 -5.00 17.68 -13.16
N GLU A 40 -4.32 16.92 -12.29
CA GLU A 40 -2.89 17.10 -12.00
C GLU A 40 -2.00 16.81 -13.22
N ARG A 41 -2.34 15.78 -14.01
CA ARG A 41 -1.64 15.44 -15.26
C ARG A 41 -1.77 16.54 -16.30
N GLU A 42 -2.94 17.16 -16.41
CA GLU A 42 -3.20 18.25 -17.35
C GLU A 42 -2.53 19.56 -16.91
N GLU A 43 -2.50 19.86 -15.61
CA GLU A 43 -1.72 20.97 -15.04
C GLU A 43 -0.22 20.81 -15.28
N ARG A 44 0.34 19.60 -15.11
CA ARG A 44 1.75 19.31 -15.47
C ARG A 44 2.02 19.54 -16.96
N ARG A 45 1.11 19.12 -17.83
CA ARG A 45 1.21 19.37 -19.29
C ARG A 45 1.16 20.87 -19.63
N ARG A 46 0.37 21.65 -18.90
CA ARG A 46 0.29 23.12 -19.05
C ARG A 46 1.54 23.83 -18.52
N ARG A 47 2.14 23.38 -17.41
CA ARG A 47 3.42 23.91 -16.89
C ARG A 47 4.56 23.69 -17.88
N LEU A 48 4.70 22.47 -18.41
CA LEU A 48 5.71 22.15 -19.42
C LEU A 48 5.54 22.96 -20.72
N LYS A 49 4.30 23.26 -21.12
CA LYS A 49 4.01 24.14 -22.28
C LYS A 49 4.31 25.62 -22.02
N ARG A 50 4.32 26.07 -20.76
CA ARG A 50 4.69 27.44 -20.37
C ARG A 50 6.21 27.57 -20.30
N GLU A 51 6.90 26.56 -19.76
CA GLU A 51 8.37 26.51 -19.70
C GLU A 51 9.01 26.42 -21.09
N ASN A 52 8.43 25.65 -22.03
CA ASN A 52 8.93 25.56 -23.41
C ASN A 52 8.57 26.77 -24.30
N ARG A 53 7.83 27.77 -23.81
CA ARG A 53 7.48 28.98 -24.58
C ARG A 53 8.42 30.17 -24.35
N ASP A 54 9.29 30.11 -23.34
CA ASP A 54 10.18 31.22 -22.95
C ASP A 54 11.64 31.08 -23.43
N GLU A 55 11.97 30.10 -24.29
CA GLU A 55 13.27 30.09 -24.97
C GLU A 55 13.24 30.95 -26.26
N GLY A 56 13.24 32.27 -26.08
CA GLY A 56 13.70 33.25 -27.08
C GLY A 56 15.24 33.30 -27.15
N PRO A 57 15.83 33.83 -28.24
CA PRO A 57 17.19 33.46 -28.66
C PRO A 57 18.28 33.94 -27.69
N LYS A 58 19.11 32.99 -27.24
CA LYS A 58 20.29 33.22 -26.38
C LYS A 58 21.38 33.96 -27.15
N GLN A 59 21.67 35.20 -26.75
CA GLN A 59 22.94 35.86 -27.08
C GLN A 59 24.06 35.31 -26.19
N PHE A 60 25.10 34.82 -26.84
CA PHE A 60 26.36 34.44 -26.23
C PHE A 60 27.14 35.68 -25.80
N SER A 61 27.68 35.67 -24.58
CA SER A 61 28.87 36.45 -24.23
C SER A 61 29.71 35.73 -23.16
N GLU A 62 31.00 35.66 -23.46
CA GLU A 62 32.11 34.96 -22.80
C GLU A 62 32.36 35.29 -21.32
N PRO A 63 33.16 34.44 -20.62
CA PRO A 63 33.46 34.64 -19.21
C PRO A 63 34.63 35.62 -19.02
N SER A 64 34.50 36.57 -18.09
CA SER A 64 35.66 37.24 -17.54
C SER A 64 35.61 37.47 -16.04
N ARG A 65 36.68 36.96 -15.42
CA ARG A 65 37.48 37.47 -14.31
C ARG A 65 36.82 37.85 -12.98
N ASN A 66 37.33 37.13 -11.97
CA ASN A 66 37.67 37.55 -10.61
C ASN A 66 37.38 39.02 -10.29
N ASP A 67 36.59 39.24 -9.25
CA ASP A 67 36.92 40.27 -8.29
C ASP A 67 36.72 39.76 -6.85
N TYR A 68 37.83 39.79 -6.12
CA TYR A 68 37.90 39.64 -4.68
C TYR A 68 37.18 40.84 -4.05
N MET A 69 36.12 40.60 -3.28
CA MET A 69 35.64 41.59 -2.30
C MET A 69 35.43 40.93 -0.93
N HIS A 70 36.09 41.58 0.04
CA HIS A 70 36.32 41.22 1.42
C HIS A 70 35.19 40.51 2.19
N GLN A 71 35.57 39.38 2.80
CA GLN A 71 34.94 38.87 4.01
C GLN A 71 35.22 39.84 5.18
N ASN A 72 34.28 40.75 5.45
CA ASN A 72 34.24 41.40 6.76
C ASN A 72 33.64 40.44 7.78
N ARG A 73 34.53 39.77 8.52
CA ARG A 73 34.22 39.19 9.84
C ARG A 73 34.00 40.34 10.82
N THR A 74 32.75 40.66 11.13
CA THR A 74 32.40 41.38 12.36
C THR A 74 31.11 40.85 12.99
N SER A 75 31.20 40.66 14.30
CA SER A 75 30.15 40.44 15.30
C SER A 75 29.36 39.12 15.33
N ARG A 76 29.73 38.31 16.34
CA ARG A 76 28.89 37.32 17.01
C ARG A 76 27.65 38.01 17.62
N GLY A 77 26.49 37.41 17.38
CA GLY A 77 25.30 37.53 18.23
C GLY A 77 24.21 38.47 17.72
N TYR A 78 23.27 37.97 16.91
CA TYR A 78 21.82 38.24 16.94
C TYR A 78 21.12 37.18 16.08
N GLY A 79 19.95 36.71 16.51
CA GLY A 79 19.30 35.46 16.07
C GLY A 79 19.15 35.29 14.55
N ARG A 80 19.27 34.04 14.07
CA ARG A 80 18.95 33.68 12.68
C ARG A 80 17.53 34.15 12.37
N VAL A 81 17.37 35.01 11.36
CA VAL A 81 16.07 35.39 10.80
C VAL A 81 15.30 34.11 10.46
N ARG A 82 14.12 33.92 11.07
CA ARG A 82 13.25 32.77 10.78
C ARG A 82 12.66 32.98 9.39
N GLN A 83 12.70 31.93 8.57
CA GLN A 83 12.13 31.93 7.22
C GLN A 83 11.09 30.83 7.10
N LEU A 84 9.99 31.15 6.40
CA LEU A 84 8.96 30.16 6.09
C LEU A 84 9.53 29.04 5.21
N PRO A 85 9.02 27.81 5.34
CA PRO A 85 9.32 26.76 4.38
C PRO A 85 8.88 27.21 2.97
N GLN A 86 9.69 26.88 1.96
CA GLN A 86 9.37 27.20 0.57
C GLN A 86 8.03 26.58 0.16
N GLY A 87 7.14 27.36 -0.44
CA GLY A 87 5.81 26.92 -0.88
C GLY A 87 4.79 26.66 0.24
N TRP A 88 5.11 27.02 1.50
CA TRP A 88 4.23 26.70 2.64
C TRP A 88 2.87 27.43 2.62
N LEU A 89 2.85 28.67 2.13
CA LEU A 89 1.62 29.48 2.05
C LEU A 89 0.65 28.92 1.01
N ASP A 90 1.17 28.39 -0.09
CA ASP A 90 0.37 27.85 -1.20
C ASP A 90 -0.01 26.38 -0.98
N CYS A 91 0.65 25.70 -0.03
CA CYS A 91 0.35 24.32 0.32
C CYS A 91 -0.93 24.21 1.16
N PRO A 92 -1.89 23.33 0.78
CA PRO A 92 -3.08 23.09 1.58
C PRO A 92 -2.72 22.53 2.95
N SER A 93 -3.54 22.79 3.95
CA SER A 93 -3.29 22.38 5.34
C SER A 93 -3.12 20.87 5.50
N HIS A 94 -3.97 20.09 4.82
CA HIS A 94 -3.89 18.64 4.76
C HIS A 94 -4.41 18.12 3.41
N GLY A 95 -4.00 16.91 3.05
CA GLY A 95 -4.50 16.17 1.89
C GLY A 95 -5.71 15.30 2.22
N GLN A 96 -6.11 14.47 1.25
CA GLN A 96 -7.13 13.44 1.44
C GLN A 96 -6.62 12.34 2.40
N PRO A 97 -7.48 11.79 3.27
CA PRO A 97 -7.11 10.67 4.13
C PRO A 97 -6.70 9.43 3.34
N ILE A 98 -5.73 8.68 3.87
CA ILE A 98 -5.28 7.39 3.35
C ILE A 98 -5.45 6.37 4.48
N GLY A 99 -6.59 5.68 4.49
CA GLY A 99 -7.01 4.87 5.64
C GLY A 99 -7.17 5.74 6.90
N TYR A 100 -6.43 5.43 7.97
CA TYR A 100 -6.42 6.23 9.20
C TYR A 100 -5.33 7.31 9.22
N MET A 101 -4.56 7.48 8.14
CA MET A 101 -3.53 8.51 8.03
C MET A 101 -4.05 9.74 7.30
N ILE A 102 -3.61 10.93 7.71
CA ILE A 102 -3.92 12.18 7.03
C ILE A 102 -2.60 12.88 6.68
N PRO A 103 -2.25 12.98 5.38
CA PRO A 103 -1.12 13.80 4.96
C PRO A 103 -1.36 15.26 5.38
N SER A 104 -0.41 15.87 6.07
CA SER A 104 -0.52 17.25 6.55
C SER A 104 0.69 18.06 6.11
N LYS A 105 0.49 19.34 5.76
CA LYS A 105 1.63 20.27 5.73
C LYS A 105 2.19 20.44 7.13
N VAL A 106 3.43 20.91 7.23
CA VAL A 106 4.06 21.09 8.54
C VAL A 106 3.39 22.23 9.32
N PRO A 107 2.91 22.01 10.56
CA PRO A 107 2.44 23.11 11.40
C PRO A 107 3.59 24.03 11.80
N LEU A 108 3.29 25.32 11.97
CA LEU A 108 4.24 26.31 12.48
C LEU A 108 3.79 26.78 13.86
N ASP A 109 4.74 26.87 14.79
CA ASP A 109 4.49 27.41 16.13
C ASP A 109 4.31 28.93 16.10
N GLU A 110 4.00 29.50 17.27
CA GLU A 110 3.69 30.92 17.45
C GLU A 110 4.85 31.84 17.06
N SER A 111 6.08 31.33 16.97
CA SER A 111 7.24 32.13 16.57
C SER A 111 7.24 32.54 15.09
N TYR A 112 6.36 31.97 14.27
CA TYR A 112 6.17 32.33 12.86
C TYR A 112 4.97 33.27 12.65
N ASN A 113 4.28 33.69 13.71
CA ASN A 113 3.05 34.49 13.62
C ASN A 113 3.23 35.84 12.91
N ASP A 114 4.42 36.44 12.99
CA ASP A 114 4.75 37.70 12.32
C ASP A 114 4.97 37.53 10.80
N LEU A 115 5.25 36.29 10.37
CA LEU A 115 5.47 35.94 8.97
C LEU A 115 4.20 35.41 8.28
N VAL A 116 3.14 35.13 9.04
CA VAL A 116 1.91 34.49 8.54
C VAL A 116 0.68 35.26 9.01
N ALA A 117 -0.08 35.78 8.04
CA ALA A 117 -1.34 36.47 8.29
C ALA A 117 -2.33 35.59 9.10
N PRO A 118 -3.11 36.14 10.05
CA PRO A 118 -3.95 35.37 10.96
C PRO A 118 -4.83 34.28 10.31
N GLY A 119 -5.48 34.58 9.18
CA GLY A 119 -6.34 33.63 8.46
C GLY A 119 -5.60 32.52 7.68
N LYS A 120 -4.27 32.59 7.60
CA LYS A 120 -3.42 31.60 6.90
C LYS A 120 -2.56 30.77 7.86
N ARG A 121 -2.67 31.02 9.18
CA ARG A 121 -1.92 30.29 10.20
C ARG A 121 -2.37 28.83 10.27
N TYR A 122 -1.40 27.95 10.49
CA TYR A 122 -1.63 26.52 10.66
C TYR A 122 -0.65 25.98 11.71
N SER A 123 -1.13 25.87 12.95
CA SER A 123 -0.39 25.45 14.14
C SER A 123 -0.89 24.12 14.67
N SER A 124 -0.11 23.46 15.53
CA SER A 124 -0.47 22.20 16.18
C SER A 124 -1.85 22.29 16.88
N LYS A 125 -2.13 23.43 17.53
CA LYS A 125 -3.43 23.71 18.15
C LYS A 125 -4.58 23.69 17.12
N GLN A 126 -4.39 24.28 15.95
CA GLN A 126 -5.40 24.29 14.89
C GLN A 126 -5.63 22.90 14.28
N VAL A 127 -4.58 22.08 14.16
CA VAL A 127 -4.71 20.68 13.74
C VAL A 127 -5.64 19.93 14.68
N ILE A 128 -5.34 19.97 15.99
CA ILE A 128 -6.08 19.23 17.01
C ILE A 128 -7.54 19.69 17.09
N ASN A 129 -7.77 21.00 17.07
CA ASN A 129 -9.12 21.56 17.07
C ASN A 129 -9.92 21.20 15.81
N SER A 130 -9.25 21.05 14.66
CA SER A 130 -9.88 20.56 13.44
C SER A 130 -10.29 19.08 13.58
N LEU A 131 -9.40 18.22 14.07
CA LEU A 131 -9.67 16.79 14.23
C LEU A 131 -10.78 16.53 15.24
N ARG A 132 -10.78 17.23 16.39
CA ARG A 132 -11.84 17.12 17.41
C ARG A 132 -13.22 17.51 16.88
N ARG A 133 -13.32 18.58 16.08
CA ARG A 133 -14.58 18.97 15.43
C ARG A 133 -15.12 17.92 14.47
N ASN A 134 -14.22 17.14 13.87
CA ASN A 134 -14.56 16.04 12.99
C ASN A 134 -14.64 14.68 13.72
N GLN A 135 -14.73 14.67 15.06
CA GLN A 135 -14.82 13.46 15.88
C GLN A 135 -13.68 12.45 15.64
N ARG A 136 -12.47 12.95 15.36
CA ARG A 136 -11.26 12.13 15.16
C ARG A 136 -10.29 12.33 16.31
N GLU A 137 -9.71 11.24 16.77
CA GLU A 137 -8.62 11.23 17.75
C GLU A 137 -7.26 11.11 17.04
N LEU A 138 -6.27 11.89 17.50
CA LEU A 138 -4.91 11.84 16.95
C LEU A 138 -4.00 11.08 17.91
N GLY A 139 -3.60 9.86 17.55
CA GLY A 139 -2.69 9.06 18.37
C GLY A 139 -1.21 9.22 18.04
N LEU A 140 -0.88 9.56 16.80
CA LEU A 140 0.50 9.57 16.29
C LEU A 140 0.74 10.73 15.30
N VAL A 141 1.88 11.41 15.47
CA VAL A 141 2.43 12.38 14.52
C VAL A 141 3.78 11.87 14.04
N ILE A 142 3.92 11.66 12.73
CA ILE A 142 5.20 11.35 12.09
C ILE A 142 5.69 12.59 11.34
N ASP A 143 6.72 13.23 11.89
CA ASP A 143 7.34 14.42 11.33
C ASP A 143 8.43 14.06 10.32
N LEU A 144 8.15 14.31 9.04
CA LEU A 144 9.05 14.00 7.92
C LEU A 144 10.05 15.11 7.59
N THR A 145 10.03 16.24 8.31
CA THR A 145 10.87 17.39 7.95
C THR A 145 12.34 17.19 8.34
N ASN A 146 13.28 17.71 7.54
CA ASN A 146 14.71 17.67 7.88
C ASN A 146 15.16 18.74 8.89
N THR A 147 14.29 19.16 9.79
CA THR A 147 14.57 20.27 10.70
C THR A 147 13.67 20.21 11.92
N THR A 148 14.07 20.81 13.03
CA THR A 148 13.30 20.87 14.28
C THR A 148 12.83 22.29 14.60
N ARG A 149 12.93 23.21 13.63
CA ARG A 149 12.74 24.65 13.85
C ARG A 149 11.30 25.13 13.75
N TYR A 150 10.37 24.27 13.36
CA TYR A 150 9.01 24.67 12.98
C TYR A 150 8.04 24.63 14.14
N TYR A 151 8.18 23.65 15.04
CA TYR A 151 7.39 23.52 16.25
C TYR A 151 8.15 22.66 17.26
N SER A 152 7.72 22.72 18.53
CA SER A 152 8.27 21.86 19.58
C SER A 152 7.53 20.52 19.61
N PRO A 153 8.22 19.36 19.61
CA PRO A 153 7.58 18.05 19.81
C PRO A 153 6.72 17.97 21.08
N SER A 154 7.06 18.78 22.10
CA SER A 154 6.31 18.85 23.36
C SER A 154 4.87 19.33 23.21
N GLU A 155 4.53 20.01 22.11
CA GLU A 155 3.16 20.41 21.79
C GLU A 155 2.23 19.21 21.55
N TRP A 156 2.79 18.09 21.09
CA TRP A 156 2.04 16.85 20.85
C TRP A 156 2.09 15.95 22.07
N THR A 157 3.29 15.72 22.63
CA THR A 157 3.47 14.73 23.70
C THR A 157 2.78 15.11 25.00
N LYS A 158 2.64 16.41 25.31
CA LYS A 158 1.85 16.88 26.47
C LYS A 158 0.37 16.53 26.38
N LEU A 159 -0.13 16.21 25.19
CA LEU A 159 -1.51 15.83 24.94
C LEU A 159 -1.68 14.30 24.83
N GLY A 160 -0.64 13.53 25.17
CA GLY A 160 -0.63 12.07 25.05
C GLY A 160 -0.40 11.56 23.63
N ILE A 161 -0.10 12.45 22.68
CA ILE A 161 0.06 12.09 21.27
C ILE A 161 1.52 11.66 21.04
N LYS A 162 1.71 10.46 20.49
CA LYS A 162 3.04 9.96 20.15
C LYS A 162 3.63 10.83 19.02
N HIS A 163 4.87 11.28 19.18
CA HIS A 163 5.59 12.05 18.14
C HIS A 163 6.84 11.29 17.72
N ILE A 164 7.00 11.09 16.42
CA ILE A 164 8.17 10.45 15.82
C ILE A 164 8.78 11.38 14.77
N LYS A 165 10.11 11.50 14.78
CA LYS A 165 10.88 12.29 13.82
C LYS A 165 11.61 11.39 12.83
N ILE A 166 11.27 11.49 11.55
CA ILE A 166 11.99 10.84 10.44
C ILE A 166 12.52 11.93 9.52
N ARG A 167 13.84 12.07 9.42
CA ARG A 167 14.43 13.20 8.69
C ARG A 167 14.50 12.90 7.19
N CYS A 168 13.54 13.39 6.41
CA CYS A 168 13.56 13.23 4.95
C CYS A 168 14.21 14.44 4.26
N LYS A 169 15.00 14.20 3.21
CA LYS A 169 15.66 15.27 2.43
C LYS A 169 14.68 16.28 1.81
N GLY A 170 13.49 15.81 1.39
CA GLY A 170 12.45 16.61 0.76
C GLY A 170 12.77 17.03 -0.68
N ARG A 171 11.93 17.90 -1.27
CA ARG A 171 12.11 18.50 -2.62
C ARG A 171 12.36 17.45 -3.71
N ASP A 172 11.37 16.62 -3.97
CA ASP A 172 11.36 15.55 -5.00
C ASP A 172 12.44 14.46 -4.82
N ALA A 173 13.26 14.54 -3.76
CA ALA A 173 14.14 13.46 -3.39
C ALA A 173 13.35 12.28 -2.85
N VAL A 174 13.58 11.10 -3.44
CA VAL A 174 13.06 9.83 -2.91
C VAL A 174 13.66 9.60 -1.52
N PRO A 175 12.85 9.30 -0.48
CA PRO A 175 13.34 8.97 0.84
C PRO A 175 14.29 7.76 0.79
N ASP A 176 15.30 7.75 1.66
CA ASP A 176 16.19 6.59 1.77
C ASP A 176 15.48 5.40 2.45
N ASN A 177 16.02 4.20 2.26
CA ASN A 177 15.41 2.97 2.77
C ASN A 177 15.25 2.95 4.29
N GLU A 178 16.13 3.60 5.05
CA GLU A 178 16.03 3.65 6.52
C GLU A 178 14.84 4.51 6.95
N SER A 179 14.67 5.66 6.31
CA SER A 179 13.50 6.52 6.50
C SER A 179 12.20 5.82 6.13
N VAL A 180 12.15 5.13 4.99
CA VAL A 180 10.96 4.36 4.56
C VAL A 180 10.62 3.26 5.55
N ASN A 181 11.61 2.46 5.94
CA ASN A 181 11.40 1.36 6.88
C ASN A 181 10.93 1.86 8.26
N SER A 182 11.49 2.98 8.73
CA SER A 182 11.08 3.59 9.99
C SER A 182 9.64 4.09 9.93
N PHE A 183 9.24 4.69 8.80
CA PHE A 183 7.87 5.14 8.57
C PHE A 183 6.89 3.96 8.60
N VAL A 184 7.16 2.94 7.80
CA VAL A 184 6.33 1.73 7.72
C VAL A 184 6.23 1.05 9.08
N TYR A 185 7.34 0.92 9.80
CA TYR A 185 7.36 0.32 11.13
C TYR A 185 6.46 1.06 12.11
N GLU A 186 6.55 2.39 12.20
CA GLU A 186 5.76 3.19 13.13
C GLU A 186 4.27 3.20 12.80
N VAL A 187 3.95 3.25 11.51
CA VAL A 187 2.57 3.15 11.02
C VAL A 187 1.99 1.78 11.38
N LEU A 188 2.68 0.68 11.04
CA LEU A 188 2.20 -0.67 11.37
C LEU A 188 2.10 -0.91 12.88
N LEU A 189 3.03 -0.37 13.66
CA LEU A 189 3.00 -0.46 15.12
C LEU A 189 1.76 0.24 15.70
N SER A 190 1.33 1.35 15.11
CA SER A 190 0.12 2.05 15.53
C SER A 190 -1.17 1.28 15.22
N TYR A 191 -1.13 0.31 14.31
CA TYR A 191 -2.26 -0.57 13.97
C TYR A 191 -2.24 -1.92 14.71
N ALA A 192 -1.12 -2.28 15.32
CA ALA A 192 -0.97 -3.58 15.97
C ALA A 192 -1.68 -3.60 17.34
N THR A 193 -2.70 -4.45 17.48
CA THR A 193 -3.49 -4.59 18.72
C THR A 193 -2.81 -5.42 19.82
N SER A 194 -1.63 -6.01 19.55
CA SER A 194 -0.93 -6.89 20.50
C SER A 194 0.59 -6.74 20.49
N LEU A 195 1.17 -6.68 21.70
CA LEU A 195 2.62 -6.67 21.99
C LEU A 195 3.38 -7.84 21.34
N LEU A 196 2.72 -8.98 21.09
CA LEU A 196 3.34 -10.13 20.43
C LEU A 196 3.72 -9.82 18.97
N VAL A 197 2.86 -9.09 18.25
CA VAL A 197 3.12 -8.66 16.87
C VAL A 197 4.32 -7.71 16.84
N VAL A 198 4.38 -6.79 17.80
CA VAL A 198 5.50 -5.84 17.99
C VAL A 198 6.82 -6.55 18.23
N CYS A 199 6.86 -7.51 19.17
CA CYS A 199 8.08 -8.27 19.48
C CYS A 199 8.60 -9.09 18.29
N ILE A 200 7.71 -9.63 17.46
CA ILE A 200 8.09 -10.36 16.24
C ILE A 200 8.72 -9.39 15.23
N MET A 201 8.12 -8.21 15.03
CA MET A 201 8.64 -7.19 14.12
C MET A 201 10.02 -6.65 14.54
N VAL A 202 10.21 -6.34 15.83
CA VAL A 202 11.50 -5.84 16.38
C VAL A 202 12.62 -6.87 16.24
N LYS A 203 12.37 -8.13 16.62
CA LYS A 203 13.35 -9.22 16.48
C LYS A 203 13.76 -9.43 15.02
N LYS A 204 12.83 -9.19 14.08
CA LYS A 204 13.07 -9.32 12.65
C LYS A 204 13.92 -8.17 12.09
N MET A 205 13.67 -6.92 12.48
CA MET A 205 14.48 -5.77 12.05
C MET A 205 15.94 -5.86 12.50
N ILE A 206 16.19 -6.23 13.77
CA ILE A 206 17.56 -6.38 14.29
C ILE A 206 18.33 -7.46 13.51
N ARG A 207 17.65 -8.55 13.11
CA ARG A 207 18.24 -9.61 12.31
C ARG A 207 18.56 -9.15 10.87
N LEU A 208 17.70 -8.33 10.26
CA LEU A 208 17.91 -7.78 8.92
C LEU A 208 19.08 -6.79 8.86
N PHE A 209 19.26 -5.95 9.89
CA PHE A 209 20.42 -5.05 9.98
C PHE A 209 21.74 -5.82 10.09
N LYS A 210 21.80 -6.85 10.94
CA LYS A 210 22.99 -7.72 11.06
C LYS A 210 23.37 -8.41 9.74
N ILE A 211 22.38 -8.87 8.97
CA ILE A 211 22.62 -9.52 7.67
C ILE A 211 23.10 -8.51 6.62
N LYS A 212 22.62 -7.26 6.66
CA LYS A 212 23.03 -6.20 5.74
C LYS A 212 24.47 -5.75 5.99
N ASP A 213 24.89 -5.68 7.24
CA ASP A 213 26.29 -5.37 7.61
C ASP A 213 27.24 -6.50 7.19
N GLN A 214 26.85 -7.76 7.41
CA GLN A 214 27.60 -8.94 6.95
C GLN A 214 27.78 -8.97 5.41
N LYS A 215 26.72 -8.68 4.64
CA LYS A 215 26.81 -8.63 3.17
C LYS A 215 27.68 -7.47 2.65
N LYS A 216 27.80 -6.38 3.42
CA LYS A 216 28.64 -5.23 3.09
C LYS A 216 30.12 -5.52 3.33
N GLU A 217 30.42 -6.32 4.36
CA GLU A 217 31.76 -6.85 4.65
C GLU A 217 32.17 -7.94 3.64
N GLU A 218 31.26 -8.81 3.23
CA GLU A 218 31.50 -9.84 2.21
C GLU A 218 31.79 -9.25 0.83
N ALA A 219 31.06 -8.20 0.43
CA ALA A 219 31.27 -7.50 -0.85
C ALA A 219 32.61 -6.74 -0.92
N ALA A 220 33.19 -6.35 0.22
CA ALA A 220 34.50 -5.73 0.29
C ALA A 220 35.65 -6.75 0.10
N ASN A 221 35.38 -8.04 0.30
CA ASN A 221 36.39 -9.10 0.29
C ASN A 221 36.51 -9.88 -1.03
N THR A 222 35.66 -9.62 -2.03
CA THR A 222 35.68 -10.36 -3.31
C THR A 222 36.25 -9.54 -4.47
N ASN A 223 37.54 -9.22 -4.42
CA ASN A 223 38.30 -8.81 -5.60
C ASN A 223 38.97 -10.05 -6.23
N GLY A 224 38.35 -10.67 -7.23
CA GLY A 224 39.03 -11.63 -8.12
C GLY A 224 38.35 -12.98 -8.40
N ARG A 225 37.09 -13.01 -8.84
CA ARG A 225 36.51 -14.23 -9.48
C ARG A 225 36.04 -13.95 -10.92
N PRO A 226 36.14 -14.94 -11.83
CA PRO A 226 35.80 -14.79 -13.25
C PRO A 226 34.28 -14.54 -13.42
N PRO A 227 33.83 -13.98 -14.55
CA PRO A 227 32.45 -13.52 -14.70
C PRO A 227 31.50 -14.72 -14.77
N GLY A 228 30.83 -15.01 -13.66
CA GLY A 228 29.61 -15.83 -13.67
C GLY A 228 28.55 -15.20 -14.57
N LYS A 229 27.58 -15.99 -15.04
CA LYS A 229 26.42 -15.49 -15.80
C LYS A 229 25.89 -14.23 -15.10
N LYS A 230 25.95 -13.09 -15.80
CA LYS A 230 25.46 -11.81 -15.26
C LYS A 230 23.98 -11.97 -14.97
N GLN A 231 23.62 -11.96 -13.68
CA GLN A 231 22.24 -12.04 -13.25
C GLN A 231 21.46 -10.85 -13.83
N SER A 232 20.24 -11.10 -14.31
CA SER A 232 19.38 -10.02 -14.79
C SER A 232 18.95 -9.10 -13.64
N ALA A 233 18.56 -7.85 -13.95
CA ALA A 233 18.04 -6.94 -12.94
C ALA A 233 16.81 -7.54 -12.22
N GLY A 234 15.96 -8.28 -12.94
CA GLY A 234 14.83 -8.99 -12.38
C GLY A 234 15.22 -10.15 -11.47
N GLU A 235 16.25 -10.93 -11.81
CA GLU A 235 16.79 -11.97 -10.92
C GLU A 235 17.37 -11.36 -9.64
N LEU A 236 18.15 -10.29 -9.74
CA LEU A 236 18.71 -9.58 -8.58
C LEU A 236 17.58 -9.04 -7.68
N ARG A 237 16.53 -8.48 -8.28
CA ARG A 237 15.38 -7.97 -7.56
C ARG A 237 14.59 -9.10 -6.90
N LEU A 238 14.31 -10.19 -7.61
CA LEU A 238 13.60 -11.34 -7.06
C LEU A 238 14.38 -12.00 -5.93
N HIS A 239 15.70 -12.16 -6.09
CA HIS A 239 16.55 -12.71 -5.05
C HIS A 239 16.47 -11.90 -3.76
N LYS A 240 16.39 -10.56 -3.88
CA LYS A 240 16.14 -9.68 -2.74
C LYS A 240 14.77 -9.96 -2.12
N ASP A 241 13.71 -9.96 -2.93
CA ASP A 241 12.33 -10.18 -2.47
C ASP A 241 12.16 -11.54 -1.77
N ILE A 242 12.75 -12.62 -2.32
CA ILE A 242 12.77 -13.97 -1.72
C ILE A 242 13.53 -13.97 -0.39
N SER A 243 14.68 -13.29 -0.31
CA SER A 243 15.47 -13.21 0.92
C SER A 243 14.78 -12.39 2.03
N GLU A 244 13.86 -11.51 1.65
CA GLU A 244 13.08 -10.65 2.54
C GLU A 244 11.67 -11.21 2.82
N LEU A 245 11.36 -12.44 2.38
CA LEU A 245 10.04 -13.04 2.58
C LEU A 245 9.60 -13.03 4.06
N ASN A 246 8.34 -12.71 4.27
CA ASN A 246 7.67 -12.72 5.56
C ASN A 246 6.40 -13.55 5.48
N LEU A 247 6.56 -14.85 5.29
CA LEU A 247 5.40 -15.72 5.15
C LEU A 247 4.69 -15.87 6.51
N PRO A 248 3.36 -15.70 6.55
CA PRO A 248 2.55 -16.17 7.67
C PRO A 248 2.83 -17.66 7.94
N LYS A 249 2.56 -18.14 9.17
CA LYS A 249 2.72 -19.57 9.50
C LYS A 249 1.85 -20.47 8.62
N THR A 250 0.75 -19.92 8.11
CA THR A 250 -0.18 -20.54 7.17
C THR A 250 0.35 -20.62 5.74
N THR A 251 1.54 -20.10 5.45
CA THR A 251 2.07 -20.05 4.08
C THR A 251 3.45 -20.70 3.99
N THR A 252 3.64 -21.55 2.99
CA THR A 252 4.92 -22.21 2.68
C THR A 252 5.34 -21.92 1.24
N ILE A 253 6.65 -21.98 1.01
CA ILE A 253 7.27 -21.83 -0.32
C ILE A 253 7.98 -23.13 -0.69
N SER A 254 7.88 -23.53 -1.96
CA SER A 254 8.61 -24.66 -2.54
C SER A 254 9.16 -24.33 -3.92
N PHE A 255 10.23 -25.02 -4.31
CA PHE A 255 10.91 -24.86 -5.60
C PHE A 255 10.90 -26.20 -6.33
N PRO A 256 9.84 -26.51 -7.11
CA PRO A 256 9.62 -27.84 -7.67
C PRO A 256 10.71 -28.24 -8.67
N ASN A 257 11.32 -27.27 -9.35
CA ASN A 257 12.38 -27.49 -10.34
C ASN A 257 13.80 -27.45 -9.73
N GLY A 258 13.90 -27.40 -8.41
CA GLY A 258 15.17 -27.24 -7.68
C GLY A 258 15.45 -25.79 -7.30
N LYS A 259 16.39 -25.60 -6.36
CA LYS A 259 16.67 -24.30 -5.72
C LYS A 259 17.32 -23.27 -6.65
N ASP A 260 17.82 -23.71 -7.80
CA ASP A 260 18.49 -22.83 -8.77
C ASP A 260 17.49 -22.14 -9.72
N ASP A 261 16.27 -22.66 -9.87
CA ASP A 261 15.19 -22.05 -10.65
C ASP A 261 14.36 -21.09 -9.78
N LEU A 262 14.99 -20.00 -9.33
CA LEU A 262 14.34 -19.02 -8.45
C LEU A 262 13.18 -18.28 -9.12
N MET A 263 13.15 -18.23 -10.46
CA MET A 263 12.12 -17.52 -11.22
C MET A 263 10.81 -18.31 -11.32
N ASN A 264 10.82 -19.60 -10.96
CA ASN A 264 9.63 -20.45 -10.90
C ASN A 264 9.54 -21.13 -9.54
N PHE A 265 8.55 -20.75 -8.74
CA PHE A 265 8.34 -21.31 -7.41
C PHE A 265 6.86 -21.48 -7.13
N GLU A 266 6.54 -22.24 -6.08
CA GLU A 266 5.17 -22.43 -5.63
C GLU A 266 4.99 -21.87 -4.22
N ILE A 267 3.81 -21.29 -3.98
CA ILE A 267 3.37 -20.82 -2.68
C ILE A 267 2.13 -21.63 -2.29
N SER A 268 2.16 -22.29 -1.14
CA SER A 268 1.00 -22.98 -0.59
C SER A 268 0.44 -22.21 0.60
N ILE A 269 -0.84 -21.88 0.56
CA ILE A 269 -1.56 -21.13 1.59
C ILE A 269 -2.55 -22.09 2.27
N ARG A 270 -2.54 -22.11 3.61
CA ARG A 270 -3.43 -22.88 4.46
C ARG A 270 -4.22 -21.94 5.38
N PRO A 271 -5.37 -21.39 4.94
CA PRO A 271 -6.16 -20.48 5.77
C PRO A 271 -6.52 -21.10 7.12
N ASP A 272 -6.34 -20.31 8.18
CA ASP A 272 -6.64 -20.66 9.58
C ASP A 272 -7.92 -19.98 10.11
N GLU A 273 -8.64 -19.26 9.25
CA GLU A 273 -9.94 -18.66 9.50
C GLU A 273 -10.76 -18.55 8.20
N GLY A 274 -12.01 -18.07 8.31
CA GLY A 274 -12.90 -17.83 7.18
C GLY A 274 -13.50 -19.09 6.55
N PHE A 275 -14.13 -18.93 5.38
CA PHE A 275 -14.84 -20.01 4.67
C PHE A 275 -13.94 -21.19 4.29
N TYR A 276 -12.65 -20.91 4.05
CA TYR A 276 -11.67 -21.85 3.53
C TYR A 276 -10.80 -22.49 4.61
N LEU A 277 -11.21 -22.38 5.88
CA LEU A 277 -10.52 -22.95 7.03
C LEU A 277 -10.16 -24.43 6.80
N GLY A 278 -8.88 -24.75 6.98
CA GLY A 278 -8.36 -26.11 6.90
C GLY A 278 -7.99 -26.57 5.50
N GLY A 279 -8.27 -25.81 4.45
CA GLY A 279 -7.85 -26.10 3.09
C GLY A 279 -6.38 -25.79 2.82
N THR A 280 -5.82 -26.37 1.77
CA THR A 280 -4.48 -26.06 1.26
C THR A 280 -4.53 -25.70 -0.22
N PHE A 281 -4.12 -24.47 -0.55
CA PHE A 281 -4.21 -23.89 -1.89
C PHE A 281 -2.82 -23.56 -2.41
N THR A 282 -2.40 -24.23 -3.48
CA THR A 282 -1.07 -24.06 -4.07
C THR A 282 -1.14 -23.14 -5.29
N PHE A 283 -0.25 -22.17 -5.37
CA PHE A 283 -0.12 -21.21 -6.45
C PHE A 283 1.25 -21.34 -7.11
N THR A 284 1.31 -21.35 -8.44
CA THR A 284 2.56 -21.17 -9.18
C THR A 284 2.87 -19.70 -9.35
N PHE A 285 4.14 -19.36 -9.20
CA PHE A 285 4.70 -18.05 -9.50
C PHE A 285 5.71 -18.23 -10.62
N GLN A 286 5.51 -17.51 -11.72
CA GLN A 286 6.44 -17.43 -12.83
C GLN A 286 6.86 -15.97 -13.01
N VAL A 287 8.12 -15.67 -12.68
CA VAL A 287 8.70 -14.33 -12.72
C VAL A 287 9.43 -14.12 -14.05
N SER A 288 9.07 -13.07 -14.78
CA SER A 288 9.76 -12.73 -16.04
C SER A 288 11.06 -11.97 -15.77
N PRO A 289 12.04 -11.97 -16.70
CA PRO A 289 13.24 -11.13 -16.58
C PRO A 289 12.95 -9.62 -16.51
N SER A 290 11.76 -9.19 -16.93
CA SER A 290 11.30 -7.80 -16.85
C SER A 290 10.86 -7.38 -15.44
N TYR A 291 10.82 -8.30 -14.47
CA TYR A 291 10.55 -7.98 -13.07
C TYR A 291 11.52 -6.90 -12.55
N PRO A 292 11.08 -5.90 -11.77
CA PRO A 292 9.73 -5.66 -11.24
C PRO A 292 8.84 -4.77 -12.13
N HIS A 293 9.22 -4.48 -13.38
CA HIS A 293 8.41 -3.67 -14.27
C HIS A 293 7.12 -4.37 -14.69
N GLU A 294 7.18 -5.69 -14.85
CA GLU A 294 6.03 -6.57 -15.02
C GLU A 294 5.75 -7.36 -13.73
N PRO A 295 4.48 -7.64 -13.39
CA PRO A 295 4.13 -8.49 -12.27
C PRO A 295 4.55 -9.95 -12.52
N PRO A 296 4.70 -10.77 -11.46
CA PRO A 296 4.79 -12.22 -11.62
C PRO A 296 3.48 -12.77 -12.20
N LYS A 297 3.56 -13.78 -13.06
CA LYS A 297 2.39 -14.56 -13.47
C LYS A 297 2.05 -15.55 -12.36
N VAL A 298 0.83 -15.46 -11.85
CA VAL A 298 0.35 -16.32 -10.76
C VAL A 298 -0.84 -17.14 -11.23
N LYS A 299 -0.82 -18.45 -10.96
CA LYS A 299 -1.98 -19.34 -11.17
C LYS A 299 -2.22 -20.23 -9.96
N CYS A 300 -3.47 -20.47 -9.61
CA CYS A 300 -3.86 -21.48 -8.64
C CYS A 300 -3.80 -22.87 -9.28
N LYS A 301 -3.03 -23.80 -8.69
CA LYS A 301 -3.03 -25.22 -9.08
C LYS A 301 -4.19 -25.97 -8.46
N THR A 302 -4.66 -25.54 -7.30
CA THR A 302 -5.77 -26.18 -6.58
C THR A 302 -7.09 -25.76 -7.20
N LYS A 303 -7.85 -26.70 -7.77
CA LYS A 303 -9.22 -26.43 -8.24
C LYS A 303 -10.11 -26.10 -7.03
N VAL A 304 -10.57 -24.86 -6.92
CA VAL A 304 -11.28 -24.34 -5.74
C VAL A 304 -12.55 -23.61 -6.14
N TYR A 305 -13.60 -23.73 -5.33
CA TYR A 305 -14.83 -22.94 -5.49
C TYR A 305 -14.62 -21.56 -4.83
N HIS A 306 -14.33 -20.53 -5.63
CA HIS A 306 -13.96 -19.20 -5.14
C HIS A 306 -14.38 -18.08 -6.11
N PRO A 307 -14.93 -16.93 -5.65
CA PRO A 307 -15.35 -15.83 -6.52
C PRO A 307 -14.25 -15.31 -7.46
N ASN A 308 -13.05 -15.07 -6.92
CA ASN A 308 -11.93 -14.48 -7.65
C ASN A 308 -10.95 -15.50 -8.30
N ILE A 309 -11.28 -16.79 -8.36
CA ILE A 309 -10.44 -17.83 -9.00
C ILE A 309 -11.33 -18.67 -9.91
N ASP A 310 -10.96 -18.80 -11.20
CA ASP A 310 -11.69 -19.66 -12.14
C ASP A 310 -11.25 -21.13 -12.09
N LEU A 311 -11.89 -21.97 -12.91
CA LEU A 311 -11.63 -23.41 -12.94
C LEU A 311 -10.29 -23.75 -13.60
N GLU A 312 -9.73 -22.84 -14.41
CA GLU A 312 -8.43 -22.91 -15.06
C GLU A 312 -7.29 -22.39 -14.15
N GLY A 313 -7.64 -21.89 -12.96
CA GLY A 313 -6.70 -21.41 -11.95
C GLY A 313 -6.22 -19.97 -12.17
N ASN A 314 -6.84 -19.20 -13.06
CA ASN A 314 -6.53 -17.77 -13.17
C ASN A 314 -7.06 -17.04 -11.93
N VAL A 315 -6.31 -16.04 -11.48
CA VAL A 315 -6.62 -15.28 -10.27
C VAL A 315 -6.99 -13.84 -10.63
N CYS A 316 -8.08 -13.34 -10.07
CA CYS A 316 -8.43 -11.92 -10.08
C CYS A 316 -7.88 -11.27 -8.82
N LEU A 317 -6.73 -10.61 -8.99
CA LEU A 317 -6.10 -9.79 -7.96
C LEU A 317 -5.52 -8.56 -8.67
N ASN A 318 -6.08 -7.39 -8.39
CA ASN A 318 -5.77 -6.11 -9.05
C ASN A 318 -4.26 -5.81 -9.12
N ILE A 319 -3.51 -6.10 -8.05
CA ILE A 319 -2.06 -5.89 -8.00
C ILE A 319 -1.27 -6.81 -8.94
N LEU A 320 -1.87 -7.84 -9.55
CA LEU A 320 -1.26 -8.65 -10.61
C LEU A 320 -1.55 -8.10 -12.02
N ARG A 321 -2.28 -6.99 -12.13
CA ARG A 321 -2.77 -6.41 -13.39
C ARG A 321 -2.57 -4.88 -13.39
N GLU A 322 -3.64 -4.11 -13.42
CA GLU A 322 -3.64 -2.63 -13.55
C GLU A 322 -2.98 -1.90 -12.37
N ASP A 323 -3.09 -2.45 -11.16
CA ASP A 323 -2.54 -1.85 -9.94
C ASP A 323 -1.10 -2.29 -9.64
N TRP A 324 -0.49 -3.11 -10.51
CA TRP A 324 0.92 -3.44 -10.36
C TRP A 324 1.78 -2.19 -10.46
N LYS A 325 2.72 -2.06 -9.52
CA LYS A 325 3.77 -1.03 -9.52
C LYS A 325 5.11 -1.69 -9.18
N PRO A 326 6.24 -1.25 -9.77
CA PRO A 326 7.56 -1.79 -9.46
C PRO A 326 8.00 -1.72 -7.99
N VAL A 327 7.31 -0.92 -7.18
CA VAL A 327 7.52 -0.84 -5.73
C VAL A 327 6.93 -2.04 -4.97
N LEU A 328 5.93 -2.73 -5.54
CA LEU A 328 5.37 -3.94 -4.97
C LEU A 328 6.36 -5.10 -5.09
N ASN A 329 6.21 -6.10 -4.23
CA ASN A 329 7.12 -7.24 -4.12
C ASN A 329 6.36 -8.56 -3.94
N ILE A 330 7.09 -9.68 -3.98
CA ILE A 330 6.50 -11.02 -3.84
C ILE A 330 5.71 -11.19 -2.54
N ASN A 331 6.19 -10.62 -1.41
CA ASN A 331 5.44 -10.62 -0.16
C ASN A 331 4.05 -9.99 -0.31
N THR A 332 3.97 -8.85 -0.98
CA THR A 332 2.69 -8.12 -1.16
C THR A 332 1.71 -8.95 -1.98
N VAL A 333 2.20 -9.65 -3.01
CA VAL A 333 1.39 -10.58 -3.80
C VAL A 333 0.87 -11.73 -2.92
N ILE A 334 1.74 -12.34 -2.12
CA ILE A 334 1.36 -13.44 -1.22
C ILE A 334 0.32 -13.00 -0.18
N TYR A 335 0.45 -11.79 0.37
CA TYR A 335 -0.55 -11.22 1.27
C TYR A 335 -1.88 -10.96 0.54
N GLY A 336 -1.85 -10.44 -0.69
CA GLY A 336 -3.04 -10.28 -1.52
C GLY A 336 -3.76 -11.61 -1.79
N LEU A 337 -3.01 -12.67 -2.10
CA LEU A 337 -3.57 -14.02 -2.26
C LEU A 337 -4.20 -14.55 -0.96
N ASN A 338 -3.58 -14.30 0.19
CA ASN A 338 -4.12 -14.71 1.49
C ASN A 338 -5.44 -13.97 1.80
N LEU A 339 -5.51 -12.67 1.48
CA LEU A 339 -6.71 -11.86 1.65
C LEU A 339 -7.89 -12.36 0.82
N LEU A 340 -7.66 -12.91 -0.38
CA LEU A 340 -8.76 -13.51 -1.16
C LEU A 340 -9.48 -14.62 -0.39
N PHE A 341 -8.76 -15.41 0.42
CA PHE A 341 -9.38 -16.49 1.20
C PHE A 341 -10.04 -16.01 2.50
N THR A 342 -9.56 -14.93 3.11
CA THR A 342 -10.16 -14.39 4.34
C THR A 342 -11.30 -13.43 4.04
N GLN A 343 -11.23 -12.71 2.92
CA GLN A 343 -12.22 -11.74 2.45
C GLN A 343 -12.44 -11.90 0.94
N PRO A 344 -13.19 -12.92 0.51
CA PRO A 344 -13.52 -13.10 -0.90
C PRO A 344 -14.32 -11.90 -1.42
N ASN A 345 -14.03 -11.46 -2.64
CA ASN A 345 -14.67 -10.30 -3.24
C ASN A 345 -15.67 -10.72 -4.31
N ASP A 346 -16.91 -10.25 -4.23
CA ASP A 346 -17.96 -10.45 -5.23
C ASP A 346 -17.98 -9.35 -6.31
N GLU A 347 -17.21 -8.27 -6.15
CA GLU A 347 -16.93 -7.28 -7.18
C GLU A 347 -15.85 -7.81 -8.14
N ASP A 348 -16.10 -7.71 -9.46
CA ASP A 348 -15.26 -8.25 -10.54
C ASP A 348 -14.84 -9.74 -10.39
N PRO A 349 -15.80 -10.67 -10.21
CA PRO A 349 -15.51 -12.08 -9.99
C PRO A 349 -15.16 -12.80 -11.31
N LEU A 350 -14.33 -13.84 -11.21
CA LEU A 350 -14.12 -14.78 -12.31
C LEU A 350 -15.12 -15.93 -12.28
N ASN A 351 -15.59 -16.28 -11.08
CA ASN A 351 -16.65 -17.25 -10.87
C ASN A 351 -17.92 -16.52 -10.44
N HIS A 352 -18.72 -16.12 -11.43
CA HIS A 352 -19.96 -15.37 -11.22
C HIS A 352 -20.98 -16.13 -10.35
N GLU A 353 -21.04 -17.46 -10.46
CA GLU A 353 -21.93 -18.29 -9.62
C GLU A 353 -21.51 -18.22 -8.14
N ALA A 354 -20.21 -18.42 -7.86
CA ALA A 354 -19.68 -18.33 -6.50
C ALA A 354 -19.88 -16.94 -5.88
N ALA A 355 -19.68 -15.88 -6.67
CA ALA A 355 -19.90 -14.51 -6.24
C ALA A 355 -21.37 -14.21 -5.94
N ALA A 356 -22.29 -14.63 -6.81
CA ALA A 356 -23.72 -14.46 -6.57
C ALA A 356 -24.18 -15.18 -5.29
N VAL A 357 -23.75 -16.42 -5.08
CA VAL A 357 -24.09 -17.17 -3.86
C VAL A 357 -23.47 -16.53 -2.62
N LEU A 358 -22.23 -16.01 -2.69
CA LEU A 358 -21.61 -15.28 -1.58
C LEU A 358 -22.44 -14.05 -1.18
N ARG A 359 -22.86 -13.25 -2.16
CA ARG A 359 -23.64 -12.02 -1.93
C ARG A 359 -25.05 -12.32 -1.41
N ASP A 360 -25.74 -13.24 -2.07
CA ASP A 360 -27.17 -13.46 -1.87
C ASP A 360 -27.45 -14.45 -0.72
N ASN A 361 -26.53 -15.41 -0.46
CA ASN A 361 -26.67 -16.41 0.61
C ASN A 361 -25.32 -16.92 1.16
N PRO A 362 -24.67 -16.16 2.06
CA PRO A 362 -23.37 -16.52 2.64
C PRO A 362 -23.32 -17.91 3.33
N LYS A 363 -24.44 -18.38 3.89
CA LYS A 363 -24.51 -19.72 4.53
C LYS A 363 -24.46 -20.84 3.51
N LEU A 364 -25.15 -20.67 2.38
CA LEU A 364 -25.07 -21.61 1.26
C LEU A 364 -23.67 -21.59 0.65
N PHE A 365 -23.07 -20.40 0.53
CA PHE A 365 -21.68 -20.27 0.08
C PHE A 365 -20.72 -21.08 0.96
N GLU A 366 -20.80 -20.93 2.29
CA GLU A 366 -19.99 -21.73 3.22
C GLU A 366 -20.19 -23.24 3.02
N THR A 367 -21.45 -23.68 2.88
CA THR A 367 -21.78 -25.09 2.66
C THR A 367 -21.19 -25.62 1.35
N ASN A 368 -21.25 -24.82 0.28
CA ASN A 368 -20.67 -25.16 -1.02
C ASN A 368 -19.14 -25.23 -0.95
N VAL A 369 -18.49 -24.27 -0.28
CA VAL A 369 -17.03 -24.28 -0.05
C VAL A 369 -16.60 -25.54 0.69
N ARG A 370 -17.26 -25.88 1.80
CA ARG A 370 -16.98 -27.11 2.59
C ARG A 370 -17.12 -28.37 1.74
N ARG A 371 -18.20 -28.45 0.95
CA ARG A 371 -18.47 -29.60 0.06
C ARG A 371 -17.41 -29.71 -1.03
N ALA A 372 -17.05 -28.59 -1.67
CA ALA A 372 -16.01 -28.57 -2.69
C ALA A 372 -14.66 -29.00 -2.13
N MET A 373 -14.25 -28.44 -0.98
CA MET A 373 -12.97 -28.77 -0.32
C MET A 373 -12.88 -30.23 0.10
N ALA A 374 -14.00 -30.86 0.46
CA ALA A 374 -14.07 -32.28 0.79
C ALA A 374 -13.97 -33.23 -0.42
N GLY A 375 -13.97 -32.70 -1.65
CA GLY A 375 -13.93 -33.49 -2.89
C GLY A 375 -15.31 -33.76 -3.48
N GLY A 376 -16.25 -32.82 -3.38
CA GLY A 376 -17.64 -32.97 -3.81
C GLY A 376 -18.01 -32.15 -5.05
N TYR A 377 -19.29 -32.24 -5.42
CA TYR A 377 -19.89 -31.45 -6.49
C TYR A 377 -20.56 -30.18 -5.94
N VAL A 378 -20.36 -29.05 -6.63
CA VAL A 378 -21.17 -27.84 -6.50
C VAL A 378 -21.79 -27.57 -7.87
N GLY A 379 -23.12 -27.57 -7.95
CA GLY A 379 -23.83 -27.65 -9.22
C GLY A 379 -23.39 -28.89 -10.01
N GLN A 380 -22.94 -28.68 -11.25
CA GLN A 380 -22.43 -29.75 -12.13
C GLN A 380 -20.90 -29.90 -12.07
N THR A 381 -20.21 -29.09 -11.26
CA THR A 381 -18.75 -29.07 -11.24
C THR A 381 -18.20 -29.89 -10.08
N HIS A 382 -17.40 -30.91 -10.39
CA HIS A 382 -16.62 -31.63 -9.39
C HIS A 382 -15.35 -30.86 -8.99
N PHE A 383 -15.10 -30.76 -7.69
CA PHE A 383 -13.89 -30.19 -7.11
C PHE A 383 -13.04 -31.28 -6.48
N THR A 384 -11.74 -31.26 -6.74
CA THR A 384 -10.80 -32.21 -6.12
C THR A 384 -10.60 -31.85 -4.65
N ARG A 385 -10.53 -32.86 -3.77
CA ARG A 385 -10.31 -32.65 -2.33
C ARG A 385 -9.02 -31.85 -2.08
N CYS A 386 -9.11 -30.85 -1.20
CA CYS A 386 -7.99 -29.97 -0.85
C CYS A 386 -7.89 -29.63 0.66
N LEU A 387 -8.53 -30.43 1.52
CA LEU A 387 -8.38 -30.40 3.00
C LEU A 387 -7.02 -30.90 3.49
#